data_AF-A0A2J6J251-F1
#
_entry.id   AF-A0A2J6J251-F1
#
_cell.length_a   1.000
_cell.length_b   1.000
_cell.length_c   1.000
_cell.angle_alpha   90.00
_cell.angle_beta   90.00
_cell.angle_gamma   90.00
#
_symmetry.space_group_name_H-M   'P 1'
#
loop_
_entity.id
_entity.type
_entity.pdbx_description
1 polymer ?
#
loop_
_entity_poly.entity_id
_entity_poly.type
_entity_poly.pdbx_seq_one_letter_code
_entity_poly.pdbx_strand_id
1 'polypeptide(L)'
;MSQSFRPRRPVKKKLKSSDERDAIIRRLKAEQSRAPDYRQRSLEAHGWVCAKCGRDFDNDNLHLLTVHHKDGNHNNNVIDNLENLCIYCHEDEHTRSLLGDYLSGSDDKD
;
A
#
# COMPACT_ATOMS: atom_id res chain seq x y z
N MET A 1 -1.91 51.92 -2.00
CA MET A 1 -0.61 51.35 -1.60
C MET A 1 -0.42 50.05 -2.37
N SER A 2 0.27 50.07 -3.51
CA SER A 2 0.45 48.90 -4.37
C SER A 2 1.54 47.98 -3.81
N GLN A 3 1.19 46.72 -3.52
CA GLN A 3 2.18 45.71 -3.14
C GLN A 3 2.99 45.33 -4.38
N SER A 4 4.30 45.57 -4.33
CA SER A 4 5.21 45.20 -5.40
C SER A 4 5.53 43.71 -5.32
N PHE A 5 5.12 42.94 -6.33
CA PHE A 5 5.56 41.56 -6.50
C PHE A 5 7.06 41.53 -6.82
N ARG A 6 7.87 41.05 -5.88
CA ARG A 6 9.30 40.78 -6.10
C ARG A 6 9.49 39.31 -6.49
N PRO A 7 9.96 39.00 -7.70
CA PRO A 7 10.23 37.61 -8.07
C PRO A 7 11.36 37.05 -7.19
N ARG A 8 11.13 35.88 -6.58
CA ARG A 8 12.13 35.22 -5.75
C ARG A 8 13.28 34.72 -6.64
N ARG A 9 14.51 35.07 -6.26
CA ARG A 9 15.73 34.60 -6.93
C ARG A 9 15.85 33.08 -6.76
N PRO A 10 16.11 32.30 -7.83
CA PRO A 10 16.27 30.86 -7.72
C PRO A 10 17.50 30.54 -6.87
N VAL A 11 17.27 29.86 -5.74
CA VAL A 11 18.33 29.38 -4.87
C VAL A 11 18.87 28.08 -5.48
N LYS A 12 20.15 28.07 -5.87
CA LYS A 12 20.83 26.85 -6.29
C LYS A 12 20.95 25.91 -5.09
N LYS A 13 20.13 24.86 -5.05
CA LYS A 13 20.25 23.80 -4.04
C LYS A 13 21.50 22.97 -4.35
N LYS A 14 22.38 22.78 -3.36
CA LYS A 14 23.53 21.90 -3.49
C LYS A 14 23.03 20.46 -3.63
N LEU A 15 23.50 19.75 -4.66
CA LEU A 15 23.22 18.33 -4.84
C LEU A 15 24.00 17.52 -3.79
N LYS A 16 23.38 16.46 -3.26
CA LYS A 16 24.00 15.55 -2.28
C LYS A 16 25.19 14.81 -2.89
N SER A 17 26.21 14.57 -2.08
CA SER A 17 27.39 13.79 -2.50
C SER A 17 27.02 12.35 -2.87
N SER A 18 27.92 11.63 -3.53
CA SER A 18 27.69 10.22 -3.87
C SER A 18 27.49 9.39 -2.59
N ASP A 19 28.35 9.59 -1.59
CA ASP A 19 28.30 8.85 -0.33
C ASP A 19 27.02 9.10 0.45
N GLU A 20 26.50 10.34 0.43
CA GLU A 20 25.21 10.68 1.04
C GLU A 20 24.04 9.97 0.35
N ARG A 21 24.10 9.85 -0.98
CA ARG A 21 23.08 9.10 -1.75
C ARG A 21 23.15 7.61 -1.44
N ASP A 22 24.35 7.05 -1.39
CA ASP A 22 24.56 5.63 -1.09
C ASP A 22 24.13 5.28 0.34
N ALA A 23 24.38 6.16 1.32
CA ALA A 23 23.90 6.01 2.68
C ALA A 23 22.36 6.01 2.76
N ILE A 24 21.69 6.89 2.00
CA ILE A 24 20.22 6.91 1.90
C ILE A 24 19.71 5.60 1.29
N ILE A 25 20.31 5.13 0.18
CA ILE A 25 19.91 3.87 -0.48
C ILE A 25 20.07 2.69 0.48
N ARG A 26 21.19 2.60 1.20
CA ARG A 26 21.43 1.53 2.19
C ARG A 26 20.39 1.55 3.31
N ARG A 27 20.04 2.73 3.83
CA ARG A 27 19.01 2.88 4.86
C ARG A 27 17.65 2.39 4.37
N LEU A 28 17.22 2.83 3.17
CA LEU A 28 15.93 2.45 2.59
C LEU A 28 15.84 0.94 2.35
N LYS A 29 16.91 0.32 1.85
CA LYS A 29 16.97 -1.15 1.68
C LYS A 29 16.91 -1.90 3.01
N ALA A 30 17.59 -1.40 4.04
CA ALA A 30 17.57 -2.02 5.37
C ALA A 30 16.22 -1.86 6.08
N GLU A 31 15.46 -0.80 5.81
CA GLU A 31 14.09 -0.62 6.28
C GLU A 31 13.12 -1.60 5.58
N GLN A 32 13.35 -1.91 4.30
CA GLN A 32 12.57 -2.92 3.57
C GLN A 32 12.84 -4.37 4.04
N SER A 33 14.01 -4.69 4.60
CA SER A 33 14.42 -6.08 4.86
C SER A 33 14.12 -6.61 6.27
N ARG A 34 13.35 -5.90 7.10
CA ARG A 34 13.23 -6.20 8.56
C ARG A 34 12.06 -7.09 8.98
N ALA A 35 11.17 -7.48 8.08
CA ALA A 35 10.16 -8.49 8.35
C ALA A 35 9.90 -9.30 7.06
N PRO A 36 9.55 -10.60 7.16
CA PRO A 36 8.93 -11.27 6.03
C PRO A 36 7.74 -10.42 5.60
N ASP A 37 7.71 -10.10 4.31
CA ASP A 37 6.65 -9.29 3.71
C ASP A 37 5.31 -9.87 4.17
N TYR A 38 4.38 -9.05 4.66
CA TYR A 38 3.08 -9.52 5.18
C TYR A 38 2.37 -10.36 4.12
N ARG A 39 2.66 -10.09 2.84
CA ARG A 39 2.30 -10.91 1.70
C ARG A 39 2.77 -12.35 1.82
N GLN A 40 4.05 -12.57 2.07
CA GLN A 40 4.60 -13.92 2.22
C GLN A 40 3.91 -14.66 3.37
N ARG A 41 3.75 -14.01 4.53
CA ARG A 41 3.09 -14.61 5.69
C ARG A 41 1.62 -14.98 5.38
N SER A 42 0.91 -14.13 4.65
CA SER A 42 -0.47 -14.37 4.22
C SER A 42 -0.57 -15.54 3.24
N LEU A 43 0.37 -15.66 2.29
CA LEU A 43 0.42 -16.77 1.33
C LEU A 43 0.76 -18.10 2.02
N GLU A 44 1.64 -18.09 3.02
CA GLU A 44 1.99 -19.27 3.80
C GLU A 44 0.81 -19.75 4.67
N ALA A 45 0.04 -18.83 5.25
CA ALA A 45 -1.09 -19.16 6.13
C ALA A 45 -2.37 -19.55 5.37
N HIS A 46 -2.71 -18.80 4.31
CA HIS A 46 -4.00 -18.92 3.60
C HIS A 46 -3.88 -19.65 2.26
N GLY A 47 -2.67 -20.00 1.83
CA GLY A 47 -2.42 -20.68 0.56
C GLY A 47 -2.61 -19.78 -0.66
N TRP A 48 -2.45 -20.38 -1.84
CA TRP A 48 -2.53 -19.68 -3.13
C TRP A 48 -3.95 -19.78 -3.71
N VAL A 49 -4.95 -19.41 -2.89
CA VAL A 49 -6.37 -19.47 -3.26
C VAL A 49 -7.06 -18.16 -2.89
N CYS A 50 -7.99 -17.71 -3.73
CA CYS A 50 -8.84 -16.57 -3.42
C CYS A 50 -9.90 -16.96 -2.38
N ALA A 51 -9.90 -16.31 -1.21
CA ALA A 51 -10.85 -16.57 -0.13
C ALA A 51 -12.32 -16.29 -0.51
N LYS A 52 -12.55 -15.44 -1.51
CA LYS A 52 -13.90 -15.02 -1.93
C LYS A 52 -14.49 -15.86 -3.06
N CYS A 53 -13.72 -16.16 -4.10
CA CYS A 53 -14.23 -16.90 -5.27
C CYS A 53 -13.66 -18.31 -5.43
N GLY A 54 -12.74 -18.74 -4.55
CA GLY A 54 -12.17 -20.08 -4.56
C GLY A 54 -11.24 -20.38 -5.74
N ARG A 55 -10.83 -19.37 -6.51
CA ARG A 55 -9.87 -19.55 -7.61
C ARG A 55 -8.49 -19.89 -7.04
N ASP A 56 -7.91 -21.00 -7.51
CA ASP A 56 -6.53 -21.39 -7.23
C ASP A 56 -5.52 -20.66 -8.13
N PHE A 57 -4.32 -20.51 -7.60
CA PHE A 57 -3.19 -19.86 -8.24
C PHE A 57 -1.95 -20.76 -8.17
N ASP A 58 -1.07 -20.58 -9.14
CA ASP A 58 0.22 -21.23 -9.30
C ASP A 58 1.32 -20.16 -9.39
N ASN A 59 2.57 -20.57 -9.63
CA ASN A 59 3.69 -19.64 -9.69
C ASN A 59 3.56 -18.60 -10.83
N ASP A 60 2.97 -18.98 -11.96
CA ASP A 60 2.87 -18.14 -13.15
C ASP A 60 1.84 -17.02 -12.95
N ASN A 61 0.77 -17.29 -12.21
CA ASN A 61 -0.32 -16.34 -11.98
C ASN A 61 -0.40 -15.79 -10.54
N LEU A 62 0.52 -16.17 -9.63
CA LEU A 62 0.51 -15.75 -8.22
C LEU A 62 0.51 -14.22 -8.02
N HIS A 63 1.04 -13.48 -9.00
CA HIS A 63 1.05 -12.02 -9.00
C HIS A 63 -0.37 -11.40 -9.08
N LEU A 64 -1.37 -12.18 -9.50
CA LEU A 64 -2.78 -11.80 -9.53
C LEU A 64 -3.52 -12.09 -8.21
N LEU A 65 -2.84 -12.71 -7.24
CA LEU A 65 -3.32 -12.93 -5.88
C LEU A 65 -2.70 -11.88 -4.94
N THR A 66 -3.56 -11.04 -4.38
CA THR A 66 -3.21 -9.89 -3.54
C THR A 66 -3.68 -10.11 -2.11
N VAL A 67 -2.99 -9.49 -1.15
CA VAL A 67 -3.43 -9.48 0.26
C VAL A 67 -4.39 -8.32 0.48
N HIS A 68 -5.51 -8.62 1.11
CA HIS A 68 -6.51 -7.67 1.57
C HIS A 68 -6.49 -7.57 3.10
N HIS A 69 -6.65 -6.35 3.62
CA HIS A 69 -6.79 -6.06 5.04
C HIS A 69 -8.28 -5.87 5.36
N LYS A 70 -8.88 -6.81 6.11
CA LYS A 70 -10.32 -6.82 6.40
C LYS A 70 -10.80 -5.58 7.15
N ASP A 71 -9.96 -5.02 8.00
CA ASP A 71 -10.23 -3.80 8.76
C ASP A 71 -9.87 -2.50 8.02
N GLY A 72 -9.33 -2.59 6.79
CA GLY A 72 -8.85 -1.45 6.00
C GLY A 72 -7.55 -0.79 6.52
N ASN A 73 -6.99 -1.25 7.65
CA ASN A 73 -5.78 -0.69 8.22
C ASN A 73 -4.54 -1.47 7.74
N HIS A 74 -3.85 -0.91 6.75
CA HIS A 74 -2.61 -1.46 6.17
C HIS A 74 -1.46 -1.67 7.19
N ASN A 75 -1.53 -1.08 8.38
CA ASN A 75 -0.54 -1.29 9.43
C ASN A 75 -0.86 -2.50 10.32
N ASN A 76 -2.10 -3.02 10.29
CA ASN A 76 -2.52 -4.16 11.10
C ASN A 76 -2.25 -5.49 10.36
N ASN A 77 -1.00 -5.95 10.43
CA ASN A 77 -0.51 -7.13 9.72
C ASN A 77 -0.62 -8.44 10.53
N VAL A 78 -1.69 -8.59 11.32
CA VAL A 78 -2.04 -9.87 11.99
C VAL A 78 -2.72 -10.81 11.00
N ILE A 79 -2.39 -12.11 11.03
CA ILE A 79 -2.83 -13.07 10.00
C ILE A 79 -4.35 -13.14 9.87
N ASP A 80 -5.08 -13.04 10.97
CA ASP A 80 -6.55 -13.10 10.96
C ASP A 80 -7.18 -11.89 10.26
N ASN A 81 -6.48 -10.75 10.21
CA ASN A 81 -6.88 -9.54 9.49
C ASN A 81 -6.52 -9.58 8.00
N LEU A 82 -5.62 -10.50 7.61
CA LEU A 82 -5.19 -10.66 6.23
C LEU A 82 -6.04 -11.73 5.53
N GLU A 83 -6.36 -11.52 4.27
CA GLU A 83 -6.89 -12.56 3.40
C GLU A 83 -6.35 -12.42 1.97
N ASN A 84 -6.26 -13.55 1.25
CA ASN A 84 -5.78 -13.56 -0.12
C ASN A 84 -6.97 -13.45 -1.07
N LEU A 85 -7.01 -12.41 -1.89
CA LEU A 85 -8.07 -12.18 -2.88
C LEU A 85 -7.46 -12.04 -4.27
N CYS A 86 -8.14 -12.55 -5.29
CA CYS A 86 -7.78 -12.21 -6.66
C CYS A 86 -8.04 -10.73 -6.92
N ILE A 87 -7.31 -10.13 -7.86
CA ILE A 87 -7.43 -8.70 -8.19
C ILE A 87 -8.88 -8.21 -8.34
N TYR A 88 -9.74 -9.01 -8.97
CA TYR A 88 -11.15 -8.67 -9.19
C TYR A 88 -11.97 -8.68 -7.90
N CYS A 89 -11.75 -9.70 -7.05
CA CYS A 89 -12.42 -9.78 -5.75
C CYS A 89 -11.94 -8.68 -4.82
N HIS A 90 -10.66 -8.32 -4.90
CA HIS A 90 -10.06 -7.27 -4.11
C HIS A 90 -10.65 -5.88 -4.46
N GLU A 91 -10.74 -5.55 -5.75
CA GLU A 91 -11.36 -4.29 -6.21
C GLU A 91 -12.84 -4.19 -5.85
N ASP A 92 -13.60 -5.29 -5.92
CA ASP A 92 -15.02 -5.32 -5.52
C ASP A 92 -15.20 -5.03 -4.02
N GLU A 93 -14.35 -5.56 -3.14
CA GLU A 93 -14.41 -5.25 -1.70
C GLU A 93 -14.11 -3.76 -1.42
N HIS A 94 -13.07 -3.21 -2.03
CA HIS A 94 -12.77 -1.77 -1.91
C HIS A 94 -13.91 -0.89 -2.42
N THR A 95 -14.52 -1.27 -3.55
CA THR A 95 -15.65 -0.53 -4.13
C THR A 95 -16.86 -0.59 -3.21
N ARG A 96 -17.16 -1.75 -2.62
CA ARG A 96 -18.26 -1.89 -1.66
C ARG A 96 -18.04 -1.08 -0.39
N SER A 97 -16.81 -1.04 0.12
CA SER A 97 -16.46 -0.20 1.28
C SER A 97 -16.75 1.27 0.97
N LEU A 98 -16.21 1.78 -0.14
CA LEU A 98 -16.42 3.17 -0.57
C LEU A 98 -17.91 3.52 -0.77
N LEU A 99 -18.68 2.60 -1.36
CA LEU A 99 -20.13 2.79 -1.51
C LEU A 99 -20.85 2.77 -0.16
N GLY A 100 -20.42 1.93 0.78
CA GLY A 100 -20.96 1.88 2.13
C GLY A 100 -20.73 3.20 2.88
N ASP A 101 -19.52 3.73 2.80
CA ASP A 101 -19.15 5.02 3.40
C ASP A 101 -20.05 6.15 2.84
N TYR A 102 -20.17 6.22 1.50
CA TYR A 102 -21.02 7.19 0.82
C TYR A 102 -22.50 7.11 1.25
N LEU A 103 -23.06 5.89 1.32
CA LEU A 103 -24.47 5.68 1.68
C LEU A 103 -24.75 5.92 3.17
N SER A 104 -23.76 5.72 4.04
CA SER A 104 -23.90 5.90 5.49
C SER A 104 -23.75 7.34 5.95
N GLY A 105 -23.36 8.26 5.06
CA GLY A 105 -23.12 9.67 5.40
C GLY A 105 -21.90 9.89 6.29
N SER A 106 -20.98 8.92 6.35
CA SER A 106 -19.72 9.07 7.11
C SER A 106 -18.76 10.08 6.51
N ASP A 107 -18.99 10.47 5.24
CA ASP A 107 -18.24 11.50 4.52
C ASP A 107 -18.65 12.95 4.88
N ASP A 108 -19.75 13.15 5.64
CA ASP A 108 -20.22 14.48 6.10
C ASP A 108 -19.47 14.99 7.36
N LYS A 109 -18.22 14.59 7.54
CA LYS A 109 -17.31 15.20 8.53
C LYS A 109 -16.26 16.02 7.79
N ASP A 110 -16.64 17.18 7.30
CA ASP A 110 -15.83 18.42 7.26
C ASP A 110 -16.64 19.62 6.73
#